data_AF-A0A945YZ27-F1
#
_entry.id   AF-A0A945YZ27-F1
#
_cell.length_a   1.000
_cell.length_b   1.000
_cell.length_c   1.000
_cell.angle_alpha   90.00
_cell.angle_beta   90.00
_cell.angle_gamma   90.00
#
_symmetry.space_group_name_H-M   'P 1'
#
loop_
_entity.id
_entity.type
_entity.pdbx_description
1 polymer ?
#
loop_
_entity_poly.entity_id
_entity_poly.type
_entity_poly.pdbx_seq_one_letter_code
_entity_poly.pdbx_strand_id
1 'polypeptide(L)'
;MSNKNPLKKYVEEIGLPSSIEHEEAVSSSLIHDKTVIDQLTERGVNEEYFHSPTMRSVYLACKDLADQGRDIDILSIKAYLSQNHSDENVINTLMELEGMVGFTLQISTHIDGLVEFYQRREQVLQAVKSSNEAYNGKFTILRNADILSSLESWTEIQNLNIEVEWLVGRLLPKDSITLVFGKGGIGKTWLMLQIARCIGNGKSWLGFETTKTPVIFIDFENPLAVLNSRTQILGDGENVFFWRAHNDNLKAPKLDSNEWVQYKHLPKGSVLVFDTLRASQSKDENASNDMSLIMGRLKELR
;
A
#
# COMPACT_ATOMS: atom_id res chain seq x y z
N MET A 1 30.42 -19.62 20.21
CA MET A 1 30.34 -20.61 19.12
C MET A 1 29.18 -20.22 18.23
N SER A 2 29.39 -20.18 16.92
CA SER A 2 28.51 -19.55 15.93
C SER A 2 27.07 -20.08 16.03
N ASN A 3 26.13 -19.17 16.29
CA ASN A 3 24.68 -19.36 16.31
C ASN A 3 24.16 -19.62 14.87
N LYS A 4 24.57 -20.72 14.24
CA LYS A 4 24.28 -21.03 12.84
C LYS A 4 23.03 -21.89 12.75
N ASN A 5 21.97 -21.31 12.20
CA ASN A 5 20.75 -22.00 11.81
C ASN A 5 21.10 -23.26 10.96
N PRO A 6 20.80 -24.48 11.44
CA PRO A 6 21.16 -25.73 10.75
C PRO A 6 20.60 -25.83 9.33
N LEU A 7 19.39 -25.29 9.10
CA LEU A 7 18.76 -25.27 7.79
C LEU A 7 19.45 -24.29 6.84
N LYS A 8 19.96 -23.17 7.34
CA LYS A 8 20.76 -22.24 6.53
C LYS A 8 22.05 -22.89 6.05
N LYS A 9 22.72 -23.65 6.91
CA LYS A 9 23.93 -24.41 6.55
C LYS A 9 23.62 -25.48 5.48
N TYR A 10 22.49 -26.16 5.59
CA TYR A 10 22.06 -27.16 4.60
C TYR A 10 21.83 -26.53 3.22
N VAL A 11 21.19 -25.36 3.16
CA VAL A 11 21.01 -24.61 1.90
C VAL A 11 22.34 -24.08 1.35
N GLU A 12 23.26 -23.63 2.21
CA GLU A 12 24.62 -23.25 1.79
C GLU A 12 25.42 -24.43 1.21
N GLU A 13 25.19 -25.66 1.68
CA GLU A 13 25.88 -26.87 1.21
C GLU A 13 25.25 -27.48 -0.06
N ILE A 14 23.91 -27.43 -0.20
CA ILE A 14 23.18 -28.13 -1.27
C ILE A 14 22.71 -27.17 -2.39
N GLY A 15 22.63 -25.87 -2.09
CA GLY A 15 22.07 -24.87 -2.98
C GLY A 15 20.54 -24.82 -2.92
N LEU A 16 19.98 -23.83 -3.61
CA LEU A 16 18.53 -23.70 -3.78
C LEU A 16 18.06 -24.58 -4.95
N PRO A 17 16.84 -25.16 -4.87
CA PRO A 17 16.25 -25.90 -5.97
C PRO A 17 16.31 -25.12 -7.29
N SER A 18 16.94 -25.68 -8.31
CA SER A 18 17.00 -25.08 -9.64
C SER A 18 17.20 -26.18 -10.67
N SER A 19 16.86 -25.88 -11.93
CA SER A 19 17.13 -26.77 -13.05
C SER A 19 17.68 -25.95 -14.20
N ILE A 20 19.00 -26.04 -14.38
CA ILE A 20 19.68 -25.36 -15.49
C ILE A 20 19.13 -25.86 -16.83
N GLU A 21 18.82 -27.15 -16.94
CA GLU A 21 18.27 -27.77 -18.16
C GLU A 21 16.91 -27.16 -18.56
N HIS A 22 15.99 -26.96 -17.61
CA HIS A 22 14.71 -26.30 -17.91
C HIS A 22 14.91 -24.82 -18.23
N GLU A 23 15.79 -24.12 -17.52
CA GLU A 23 16.09 -22.70 -17.78
C GLU A 23 16.74 -22.50 -19.16
N GLU A 24 17.67 -23.37 -19.57
CA GLU A 24 18.30 -23.37 -20.90
C GLU A 24 17.28 -23.67 -22.00
N ALA A 25 16.47 -24.73 -21.85
CA ALA A 25 15.48 -25.12 -22.83
C ALA A 25 14.42 -24.02 -23.07
N VAL A 26 13.96 -23.36 -22.01
CA VAL A 26 13.03 -22.22 -22.11
C VAL A 26 13.71 -21.02 -22.75
N SER A 27 14.92 -20.66 -22.32
CA SER A 27 15.64 -19.49 -22.86
C SER A 27 15.98 -19.66 -24.33
N SER A 28 16.45 -20.85 -24.72
CA SER A 28 16.72 -21.21 -26.11
C SER A 28 15.45 -21.17 -26.95
N SER A 29 14.36 -21.81 -26.50
CA SER A 29 13.08 -21.79 -27.23
C SER A 29 12.54 -20.38 -27.41
N LEU A 30 12.74 -19.51 -26.41
CA LEU A 30 12.31 -18.11 -26.46
C LEU A 30 13.08 -17.28 -27.50
N ILE A 31 14.35 -17.61 -27.76
CA ILE A 31 15.16 -16.97 -28.83
C ILE A 31 14.65 -17.37 -30.21
N HIS A 32 14.16 -18.60 -30.38
CA HIS A 32 13.73 -19.15 -31.67
C HIS A 32 12.25 -18.97 -31.98
N ASP A 33 11.41 -18.85 -30.96
CA ASP A 33 9.95 -18.77 -31.10
C ASP A 33 9.35 -17.78 -30.10
N LYS A 34 8.92 -16.62 -30.61
CA LYS A 34 8.31 -15.56 -29.80
C LYS A 34 6.99 -15.97 -29.14
N THR A 35 6.29 -16.99 -29.65
CA THR A 35 5.03 -17.47 -29.05
C THR A 35 5.24 -18.11 -27.69
N VAL A 36 6.49 -18.47 -27.36
CA VAL A 36 6.86 -18.96 -26.02
C VAL A 36 6.64 -17.89 -24.94
N ILE A 37 6.73 -16.60 -25.27
CA ILE A 37 6.43 -15.52 -24.31
C ILE A 37 4.96 -15.55 -23.86
N ASP A 38 4.05 -15.85 -24.78
CA ASP A 38 2.63 -15.96 -24.46
C ASP A 38 2.39 -17.15 -23.52
N GLN A 39 3.02 -18.29 -23.78
CA GLN A 39 2.93 -19.49 -22.93
C GLN A 39 3.52 -19.29 -21.52
N LEU A 40 4.59 -18.50 -21.41
CA LEU A 40 5.18 -18.09 -20.13
C LEU A 40 4.22 -17.16 -19.37
N THR A 41 3.62 -16.21 -20.08
CA THR A 41 2.67 -15.23 -19.52
C THR A 41 1.40 -15.91 -19.02
N GLU A 42 0.84 -16.85 -19.78
CA GLU A 42 -0.33 -17.65 -19.39
C GLU A 42 -0.10 -18.41 -18.07
N ARG A 43 1.13 -18.87 -17.83
CA ARG A 43 1.52 -19.56 -16.58
C ARG A 43 1.98 -18.61 -15.48
N GLY A 44 1.95 -17.30 -15.71
CA GLY A 44 2.38 -16.28 -14.74
C GLY A 44 3.89 -16.31 -14.44
N VAL A 45 4.69 -16.79 -15.39
CA VAL A 45 6.15 -16.85 -15.23
C VAL A 45 6.75 -15.46 -15.40
N ASN A 46 7.58 -15.05 -14.44
CA ASN A 46 8.35 -13.81 -14.44
C ASN A 46 9.86 -14.10 -14.25
N GLU A 47 10.67 -13.06 -14.12
CA GLU A 47 12.12 -13.13 -13.99
C GLU A 47 12.62 -13.90 -12.75
N GLU A 48 11.81 -14.02 -11.68
CA GLU A 48 12.18 -14.70 -10.43
C GLU A 48 12.19 -16.24 -10.59
N TYR A 49 11.51 -16.74 -11.63
CA TYR A 49 11.47 -18.17 -11.94
C TYR A 49 12.81 -18.69 -12.45
N PHE A 50 13.65 -17.83 -13.01
CA PHE A 50 15.02 -18.17 -13.42
C PHE A 50 15.98 -18.01 -12.23
N HIS A 51 16.57 -19.12 -11.78
CA HIS A 51 17.59 -19.08 -10.74
C HIS A 51 18.90 -18.49 -11.28
N SER A 52 19.23 -18.84 -12.52
CA SER A 52 20.44 -18.37 -13.17
C SER A 52 20.34 -16.88 -13.49
N PRO A 53 21.30 -16.06 -13.03
CA PRO A 53 21.35 -14.64 -13.39
C PRO A 53 21.41 -14.41 -14.91
N THR A 54 22.08 -15.32 -15.63
CA THR A 54 22.24 -15.25 -17.08
C THR A 54 20.91 -15.46 -17.80
N MET A 55 20.21 -16.57 -17.53
CA MET A 55 18.93 -16.88 -18.17
C MET A 55 17.85 -15.86 -17.79
N ARG A 56 17.88 -15.36 -16.56
CA ARG A 56 17.04 -14.24 -16.14
C ARG A 56 17.24 -13.00 -17.02
N SER A 57 18.50 -12.66 -17.30
CA SER A 57 18.83 -11.49 -18.14
C SER A 57 18.36 -11.68 -19.58
N VAL A 58 18.48 -12.89 -20.13
CA VAL A 58 17.95 -13.24 -21.46
C VAL A 58 16.43 -13.11 -21.49
N TYR A 59 15.72 -13.67 -20.50
CA TYR A 59 14.27 -13.54 -20.40
C TYR A 59 13.81 -12.08 -20.35
N LEU A 60 14.45 -11.24 -19.51
CA LEU A 60 14.13 -9.82 -19.40
C LEU A 60 14.34 -9.09 -20.73
N ALA A 61 15.45 -9.37 -21.43
CA ALA A 61 15.71 -8.79 -22.74
C ALA A 61 14.62 -9.17 -23.76
N CYS A 62 14.24 -10.45 -23.83
CA CYS A 62 13.17 -10.90 -24.72
C CYS A 62 11.82 -10.27 -24.39
N LYS A 63 11.48 -10.18 -23.10
CA LYS A 63 10.22 -9.58 -22.63
C LYS A 63 10.14 -8.10 -22.99
N ASP A 64 11.20 -7.33 -22.71
CA ASP A 64 11.23 -5.90 -23.02
C ASP A 64 11.17 -5.62 -24.54
N LEU A 65 11.81 -6.47 -25.35
CA LEU A 65 11.72 -6.39 -26.80
C LEU A 65 10.27 -6.66 -27.26
N ALA A 66 9.62 -7.68 -26.71
CA ALA A 66 8.24 -8.02 -27.01
C ALA A 66 7.25 -6.90 -26.61
N ASP A 67 7.40 -6.34 -25.41
CA ASP A 67 6.56 -5.25 -24.89
C ASP A 67 6.67 -3.98 -25.76
N GLN A 68 7.83 -3.79 -26.40
CA GLN A 68 8.07 -2.68 -27.34
C GLN A 68 7.62 -2.99 -28.78
N GLY A 69 7.04 -4.17 -29.02
CA GLY A 69 6.63 -4.64 -30.35
C GLY A 69 7.80 -4.87 -31.30
N ARG A 70 9.01 -5.10 -30.78
CA ARG A 70 10.21 -5.42 -31.56
C ARG A 70 10.33 -6.93 -31.74
N ASP A 71 11.00 -7.34 -32.81
CA ASP A 71 11.30 -8.76 -33.03
C ASP A 71 12.32 -9.28 -32.01
N ILE A 72 12.12 -10.52 -31.59
CA ILE A 72 13.00 -11.25 -30.68
C ILE A 72 13.91 -12.11 -31.56
N ASP A 73 15.09 -11.58 -31.85
CA ASP A 73 16.16 -12.29 -32.57
C ASP A 73 17.49 -12.13 -31.82
N ILE A 74 18.45 -12.99 -32.13
CA ILE A 74 19.75 -13.04 -31.44
C ILE A 74 20.49 -11.69 -31.45
N LEU A 75 20.43 -10.95 -32.55
CA LEU A 75 21.14 -9.68 -32.72
C LEU A 75 20.45 -8.59 -31.89
N SER A 76 19.13 -8.58 -31.87
CA SER A 76 18.31 -7.67 -31.06
C SER A 76 18.54 -7.91 -29.56
N ILE A 77 18.58 -9.18 -29.13
CA ILE A 77 18.88 -9.55 -27.73
C ILE A 77 20.31 -9.16 -27.37
N LYS A 78 21.29 -9.48 -28.22
CA LYS A 78 22.70 -9.12 -27.99
C LYS A 78 22.89 -7.60 -27.89
N ALA A 79 22.24 -6.83 -28.76
CA ALA A 79 22.28 -5.37 -28.73
C ALA A 79 21.69 -4.83 -27.43
N TYR A 80 20.55 -5.37 -26.99
CA TYR A 80 19.90 -5.01 -25.74
C TYR A 80 20.81 -5.27 -24.53
N LEU A 81 21.38 -6.48 -24.44
CA LEU A 81 22.26 -6.86 -23.33
C LEU A 81 23.56 -6.03 -23.32
N SER A 82 24.11 -5.70 -24.49
CA SER A 82 25.33 -4.87 -24.60
C SER A 82 25.10 -3.42 -24.15
N GLN A 83 23.92 -2.85 -24.43
CA GLN A 83 23.57 -1.49 -23.99
C GLN A 83 23.39 -1.40 -22.46
N ASN A 84 22.94 -2.48 -21.84
CA ASN A 84 22.73 -2.56 -20.39
C ASN A 84 23.96 -3.04 -19.59
N HIS A 85 25.16 -3.01 -20.19
CA HIS A 85 26.41 -3.44 -19.56
C HIS A 85 26.41 -4.89 -19.04
N SER A 86 25.84 -5.82 -19.81
CA SER A 86 25.85 -7.25 -19.46
C SER A 86 27.25 -7.86 -19.49
N ASP A 87 27.49 -8.86 -18.63
CA ASP A 87 28.75 -9.61 -18.54
C ASP A 87 29.04 -10.38 -19.85
N GLU A 88 30.32 -10.48 -20.24
CA GLU A 88 30.80 -11.22 -21.41
C GLU A 88 30.35 -12.69 -21.37
N ASN A 89 30.24 -13.28 -20.18
CA ASN A 89 29.71 -14.62 -19.98
C ASN A 89 28.25 -14.76 -20.44
N VAL A 90 27.42 -13.73 -20.25
CA VAL A 90 26.01 -13.75 -20.67
C VAL A 90 25.90 -13.77 -22.19
N ILE A 91 26.76 -13.04 -22.88
CA ILE A 91 26.82 -13.02 -24.35
C ILE A 91 27.29 -14.37 -24.90
N ASN A 92 28.26 -15.01 -24.25
CA ASN A 92 28.73 -16.34 -24.66
C ASN A 92 27.63 -17.40 -24.48
N THR A 93 26.97 -17.42 -23.32
CA THR A 93 25.84 -18.33 -23.06
C THR A 93 24.68 -18.07 -24.02
N LEU A 94 24.41 -16.82 -24.41
CA LEU A 94 23.40 -16.51 -25.42
C LEU A 94 23.69 -17.21 -26.76
N MET A 95 24.94 -17.23 -27.21
CA MET A 95 25.34 -17.94 -28.44
C MET A 95 25.21 -19.47 -28.29
N GLU A 96 25.48 -20.01 -27.09
CA GLU A 96 25.27 -21.43 -26.80
C GLU A 96 23.79 -21.81 -26.85
N LEU A 97 22.92 -20.99 -26.26
CA LEU A 97 21.47 -21.16 -26.27
C LEU A 97 20.87 -21.11 -27.67
N GLU A 98 21.40 -20.26 -28.56
CA GLU A 98 21.01 -20.21 -29.97
C GLU A 98 21.37 -21.51 -30.72
N GLY A 99 22.46 -22.16 -30.34
CA GLY A 99 22.87 -23.43 -30.92
C GLY A 99 22.01 -24.63 -30.47
N MET A 100 21.23 -24.48 -29.41
CA MET A 100 20.37 -25.52 -28.88
C MET A 100 19.06 -25.60 -29.66
N VAL A 101 18.92 -26.59 -30.55
CA VAL A 101 17.70 -26.79 -31.34
C VAL A 101 16.96 -28.04 -30.87
N GLY A 102 15.64 -27.95 -30.66
CA GLY A 102 14.78 -29.12 -30.48
C GLY A 102 13.82 -29.10 -29.30
N PHE A 103 13.87 -28.09 -28.43
CA PHE A 103 13.02 -28.03 -27.23
C PHE A 103 11.59 -27.52 -27.50
N THR A 104 11.34 -26.87 -28.64
CA THR A 104 10.06 -26.21 -28.96
C THR A 104 8.86 -27.17 -28.94
N LEU A 105 9.05 -28.44 -29.30
CA LEU A 105 7.98 -29.47 -29.25
C LEU A 105 7.63 -29.92 -27.83
N GLN A 106 8.51 -29.68 -26.85
CA GLN A 106 8.34 -30.04 -25.44
C GLN A 106 8.37 -28.82 -24.52
N ILE A 107 8.21 -27.61 -25.07
CA ILE A 107 8.40 -26.36 -24.32
C ILE A 107 7.48 -26.26 -23.10
N SER A 108 6.23 -26.74 -23.21
CA SER A 108 5.30 -26.81 -22.09
C SER A 108 5.89 -27.56 -20.90
N THR A 109 6.56 -28.69 -21.13
CA THR A 109 7.20 -29.50 -20.07
C THR A 109 8.33 -28.74 -19.40
N HIS A 110 9.14 -28.01 -20.16
CA HIS A 110 10.22 -27.20 -19.59
C HIS A 110 9.70 -25.97 -18.84
N ILE A 111 8.61 -25.35 -19.29
CA ILE A 111 7.97 -24.26 -18.54
C ILE A 111 7.35 -24.80 -17.24
N ASP A 112 6.66 -25.94 -17.27
CA ASP A 112 6.10 -26.55 -16.07
C ASP A 112 7.21 -26.93 -15.07
N GLY A 113 8.34 -27.43 -15.57
CA GLY A 113 9.54 -27.68 -14.77
C GLY A 113 10.11 -26.39 -14.14
N LEU A 114 10.18 -25.30 -14.89
CA LEU A 114 10.60 -23.99 -14.38
C LEU A 114 9.71 -23.52 -13.22
N VAL A 115 8.39 -23.65 -13.38
CA VAL A 115 7.39 -23.34 -12.34
C VAL A 115 7.58 -24.22 -11.10
N GLU A 116 7.75 -25.52 -11.29
CA GLU A 116 7.97 -26.47 -10.19
C GLU A 116 9.22 -26.13 -9.38
N PHE A 117 10.35 -25.89 -10.03
CA PHE A 117 11.60 -25.56 -9.34
C PHE A 117 11.53 -24.21 -8.62
N TYR A 118 10.84 -23.22 -9.19
CA TYR A 118 10.55 -21.98 -8.50
C TYR A 118 9.72 -22.20 -7.22
N GLN A 119 8.62 -22.96 -7.31
CA GLN A 119 7.79 -23.28 -6.13
C GLN A 119 8.58 -24.02 -5.04
N ARG A 120 9.46 -24.96 -5.43
CA ARG A 120 10.37 -25.65 -4.50
C ARG A 120 11.33 -24.66 -3.82
N ARG A 121 11.87 -23.66 -4.53
CA ARG A 121 12.71 -22.62 -3.90
C ARG A 121 11.94 -21.82 -2.87
N GLU A 122 10.75 -21.37 -3.20
CA GLU A 122 9.92 -20.58 -2.30
C GLU A 122 9.61 -21.33 -1.00
N GLN A 123 9.30 -22.62 -1.10
CA GLN A 123 9.12 -23.47 0.08
C GLN A 123 10.37 -23.56 0.96
N VAL A 124 11.55 -23.73 0.34
CA VAL A 124 12.83 -23.77 1.07
C VAL A 124 13.11 -22.43 1.75
N LEU A 125 12.92 -21.31 1.04
CA LEU A 125 13.14 -19.97 1.59
C LEU A 125 12.20 -19.67 2.77
N GLN A 126 10.93 -20.05 2.65
CA GLN A 126 9.96 -19.91 3.74
C GLN A 126 10.34 -20.77 4.95
N ALA A 127 10.78 -22.02 4.73
CA ALA A 127 11.22 -22.89 5.81
C ALA A 127 12.46 -22.32 6.54
N VAL A 128 13.42 -21.78 5.80
CA VAL A 128 14.59 -21.10 6.37
C VAL A 128 14.18 -19.89 7.20
N LYS A 129 13.25 -19.07 6.68
CA LYS A 129 12.71 -17.90 7.39
C LYS A 129 12.02 -18.30 8.69
N SER A 130 11.08 -19.24 8.64
CA SER A 130 10.37 -19.72 9.83
C SER A 130 11.31 -20.38 10.84
N SER A 131 12.31 -21.14 10.39
CA SER A 131 13.33 -21.69 11.28
C SER A 131 14.15 -20.58 11.95
N ASN A 132 14.56 -19.56 11.20
CA ASN A 132 15.31 -18.44 11.74
C ASN A 132 14.49 -17.66 12.78
N GLU A 133 13.21 -17.43 12.51
CA GLU A 133 12.26 -16.83 13.46
C GLU A 133 12.08 -17.71 14.70
N ALA A 134 12.02 -19.04 14.56
CA ALA A 134 11.92 -19.95 15.71
C ALA A 134 13.19 -19.93 16.59
N TYR A 135 14.38 -19.86 15.98
CA TYR A 135 15.64 -19.84 16.72
C TYR A 135 15.97 -18.48 17.35
N ASN A 136 15.70 -17.38 16.63
CA ASN A 136 16.16 -16.04 17.00
C ASN A 136 15.01 -15.09 17.40
N GLY A 137 13.76 -15.50 17.18
CA GLY A 137 12.59 -14.71 17.51
C GLY A 137 12.45 -14.54 19.02
N LYS A 138 12.16 -13.31 19.45
CA LYS A 138 11.67 -13.06 20.80
C LYS A 138 10.22 -13.50 20.86
N PHE A 139 9.96 -14.66 21.44
CA PHE A 139 8.60 -15.05 21.78
C PHE A 139 8.15 -14.28 23.02
N THR A 140 6.99 -13.62 22.91
CA THR A 140 6.33 -13.05 24.08
C THR A 140 5.90 -14.19 24.99
N ILE A 141 6.60 -14.34 26.11
CA ILE A 141 6.14 -15.21 27.19
C ILE A 141 4.96 -14.49 27.83
N LEU A 142 3.75 -14.94 27.54
CA LEU A 142 2.55 -14.53 28.27
C LEU A 142 2.66 -15.07 29.70
N ARG A 143 3.20 -14.25 30.60
CA ARG A 143 3.04 -14.48 32.03
C ARG A 143 1.57 -14.21 32.35
N ASN A 144 0.97 -14.99 33.25
CA ASN A 144 -0.33 -14.67 33.83
C ASN A 144 -0.19 -13.31 34.54
N ALA A 145 -0.38 -12.22 33.81
CA ALA A 145 -0.46 -10.90 34.37
C ALA A 145 -1.70 -10.89 35.27
N ASP A 146 -1.57 -10.34 36.48
CA ASP A 146 -2.73 -10.04 37.30
C ASP A 146 -3.48 -8.89 36.62
N ILE A 147 -4.36 -9.23 35.68
CA ILE A 147 -5.09 -8.25 34.87
C ILE A 147 -5.85 -7.29 35.78
N LEU A 148 -6.42 -7.78 36.90
CA LEU A 148 -7.18 -6.97 37.85
C LEU A 148 -6.35 -5.81 38.40
N SER A 149 -5.05 -6.01 38.63
CA SER A 149 -4.15 -4.94 39.11
C SER A 149 -3.92 -3.83 38.08
N SER A 150 -4.24 -4.06 36.80
CA SER A 150 -4.07 -3.10 35.70
C SER A 150 -5.39 -2.48 35.24
N LEU A 151 -6.53 -2.85 35.85
CA LEU A 151 -7.84 -2.28 35.53
C LEU A 151 -8.13 -1.09 36.44
N GLU A 152 -8.73 -0.05 35.87
CA GLU A 152 -9.28 1.07 36.64
C GLU A 152 -10.70 0.71 37.09
N SER A 153 -10.97 0.88 38.38
CA SER A 153 -12.29 0.74 38.95
C SER A 153 -13.18 1.94 38.59
N TRP A 154 -14.49 1.73 38.63
CA TRP A 154 -15.49 2.79 38.48
C TRP A 154 -15.20 4.00 39.37
N THR A 155 -14.86 3.76 40.64
CA THR A 155 -14.59 4.81 41.63
C THR A 155 -13.31 5.59 41.32
N GLU A 156 -12.27 4.91 40.82
CA GLU A 156 -11.04 5.59 40.39
C GLU A 156 -11.32 6.54 39.24
N ILE A 157 -12.03 6.07 38.19
CA ILE A 157 -12.42 6.92 37.06
C ILE A 157 -13.27 8.10 37.50
N GLN A 158 -14.25 7.87 38.39
CA GLN A 158 -15.15 8.93 38.89
C GLN A 158 -14.39 10.01 39.67
N ASN A 159 -13.31 9.66 40.36
CA ASN A 159 -12.51 10.59 41.14
C ASN A 159 -11.41 11.30 40.33
N LEU A 160 -11.26 10.97 39.04
CA LEU A 160 -10.37 11.72 38.15
C LEU A 160 -10.91 13.14 37.96
N ASN A 161 -10.04 14.13 38.22
CA ASN A 161 -10.38 15.54 37.99
C ASN A 161 -10.16 15.90 36.50
N ILE A 162 -11.03 15.40 35.63
CA ILE A 162 -10.97 15.60 34.18
C ILE A 162 -12.24 16.35 33.74
N GLU A 163 -12.06 17.48 33.07
CA GLU A 163 -13.16 18.23 32.46
C GLU A 163 -13.24 17.96 30.95
N VAL A 164 -14.46 17.90 30.42
CA VAL A 164 -14.66 17.78 28.98
C VAL A 164 -14.42 19.13 28.33
N GLU A 165 -13.38 19.22 27.50
CA GLU A 165 -13.15 20.39 26.65
C GLU A 165 -14.06 20.35 25.42
N TRP A 166 -14.59 21.52 25.01
CA TRP A 166 -15.55 21.63 23.91
C TRP A 166 -15.03 22.52 22.77
N LEU A 167 -15.22 22.10 21.53
CA LEU A 167 -15.09 22.94 20.32
C LEU A 167 -16.35 23.77 20.10
N VAL A 168 -17.51 23.15 20.30
CA VAL A 168 -18.83 23.79 20.34
C VAL A 168 -19.52 23.28 21.60
N GLY A 169 -19.88 24.19 22.50
CA GLY A 169 -20.37 23.86 23.83
C GLY A 169 -21.48 22.79 23.81
N ARG A 170 -21.30 21.72 24.58
CA ARG A 170 -22.24 20.58 24.74
C ARG A 170 -22.54 19.78 23.47
N LEU A 171 -21.91 20.10 22.33
CA LEU A 171 -22.19 19.47 21.04
C LEU A 171 -20.98 18.77 20.45
N LEU A 172 -19.83 19.46 20.38
CA LEU A 172 -18.60 18.91 19.80
C LEU A 172 -17.50 18.90 20.87
N PRO A 173 -17.27 17.78 21.56
CA PRO A 173 -16.15 17.65 22.48
C PRO A 173 -14.82 17.62 21.71
N LYS A 174 -13.75 18.16 22.29
CA LYS A 174 -12.38 17.97 21.78
C LYS A 174 -11.99 16.49 21.86
N ASP A 175 -10.99 16.12 21.07
CA ASP A 175 -10.43 14.76 20.99
C ASP A 175 -11.54 13.71 20.83
N SER A 176 -12.51 14.01 19.95
CA SER A 176 -13.66 13.16 19.64
C SER A 176 -13.90 13.06 18.14
N ILE A 177 -14.56 11.98 17.73
CA ILE A 177 -15.02 11.79 16.35
C ILE A 177 -16.54 11.97 16.37
N THR A 178 -17.05 12.94 15.61
CA THR A 178 -18.49 13.21 15.50
C THR A 178 -18.97 12.92 14.07
N LEU A 179 -20.02 12.11 13.95
CA LEU A 179 -20.65 11.81 12.65
C LEU A 179 -21.93 12.63 12.48
N VAL A 180 -21.96 13.49 11.46
CA VAL A 180 -23.17 14.21 11.04
C VAL A 180 -23.81 13.50 9.86
N PHE A 181 -24.95 12.84 10.08
CA PHE A 181 -25.65 12.04 9.07
C PHE A 181 -27.05 12.60 8.75
N GLY A 182 -27.59 12.20 7.60
CA GLY A 182 -28.91 12.63 7.14
C GLY A 182 -29.06 12.52 5.63
N LYS A 183 -30.29 12.62 5.13
CA LYS A 183 -30.62 12.51 3.70
C LYS A 183 -29.82 13.52 2.84
N GLY A 184 -29.55 13.17 1.59
CA GLY A 184 -28.99 14.10 0.61
C GLY A 184 -29.85 15.36 0.47
N GLY A 185 -29.21 16.52 0.32
CA GLY A 185 -29.89 17.81 0.15
C GLY A 185 -30.43 18.48 1.43
N ILE A 186 -30.35 17.85 2.61
CA ILE A 186 -30.88 18.42 3.86
C ILE A 186 -30.05 19.57 4.46
N GLY A 187 -28.87 19.87 3.89
CA GLY A 187 -28.03 20.98 4.32
C GLY A 187 -26.87 20.63 5.27
N LYS A 188 -26.42 19.36 5.32
CA LYS A 188 -25.26 18.95 6.16
C LYS A 188 -24.00 19.78 5.89
N THR A 189 -23.62 19.94 4.63
CA THR A 189 -22.47 20.76 4.25
C THR A 189 -22.64 22.22 4.68
N TRP A 190 -23.85 22.79 4.51
CA TRP A 190 -24.14 24.15 4.97
C TRP A 190 -24.00 24.30 6.49
N LEU A 191 -24.55 23.34 7.23
CA LEU A 191 -24.42 23.27 8.69
C LEU A 191 -22.95 23.21 9.10
N MET A 192 -22.17 22.33 8.48
CA MET A 192 -20.75 22.17 8.83
C MET A 192 -19.90 23.37 8.44
N LEU A 193 -20.16 24.02 7.29
CA LEU A 193 -19.50 25.26 6.91
C LEU A 193 -19.82 26.40 7.91
N GLN A 194 -21.08 26.49 8.35
CA GLN A 194 -21.51 27.46 9.35
C GLN A 194 -20.80 27.24 10.70
N ILE A 195 -20.72 25.98 11.16
CA ILE A 195 -20.01 25.65 12.39
C ILE A 195 -18.51 25.92 12.24
N ALA A 196 -17.92 25.52 11.12
CA ALA A 196 -16.49 25.74 10.83
C ALA A 196 -16.11 27.21 10.90
N ARG A 197 -16.88 28.12 10.29
CA ARG A 197 -16.61 29.56 10.38
C ARG A 197 -16.78 30.11 11.80
N CYS A 198 -17.72 29.58 12.59
CA CYS A 198 -17.92 30.01 13.97
C CYS A 198 -16.72 29.60 14.84
N ILE A 199 -16.27 28.35 14.72
CA ILE A 199 -15.05 27.85 15.38
C ILE A 199 -13.82 28.65 14.93
N GLY A 200 -13.61 28.81 13.62
CA GLY A 200 -12.44 29.52 13.07
C GLY A 200 -12.35 30.97 13.55
N ASN A 201 -13.48 31.68 13.57
CA ASN A 201 -13.56 33.06 14.03
C ASN A 201 -13.54 33.19 15.57
N GLY A 202 -13.90 32.14 16.31
CA GLY A 202 -14.19 32.22 17.75
C GLY A 202 -15.50 32.94 18.07
N LYS A 203 -16.53 32.77 17.21
CA LYS A 203 -17.86 33.37 17.38
C LYS A 203 -18.86 32.27 17.76
N SER A 204 -19.77 32.58 18.68
CA SER A 204 -20.82 31.64 19.06
C SER A 204 -21.65 31.17 17.87
N TRP A 205 -22.08 29.91 17.93
CA TRP A 205 -22.95 29.30 16.94
C TRP A 205 -24.32 29.04 17.56
N LEU A 206 -25.36 29.76 17.13
CA LEU A 206 -26.73 29.62 17.66
C LEU A 206 -26.82 29.69 19.20
N GLY A 207 -25.98 30.51 19.83
CA GLY A 207 -25.93 30.65 21.30
C GLY A 207 -25.02 29.64 22.00
N PHE A 208 -24.39 28.72 21.28
CA PHE A 208 -23.35 27.83 21.81
C PHE A 208 -21.97 28.49 21.68
N GLU A 209 -21.25 28.57 22.79
CA GLU A 209 -19.86 29.04 22.81
C GLU A 209 -18.96 28.13 21.97
N THR A 210 -18.01 28.74 21.26
CA THR A 210 -17.03 28.03 20.43
C THR A 210 -15.62 28.32 20.88
N THR A 211 -14.75 27.32 20.84
CA THR A 211 -13.31 27.53 21.06
C THR A 211 -12.64 27.91 19.74
N LYS A 212 -11.92 29.05 19.70
CA LYS A 212 -11.22 29.49 18.49
C LYS A 212 -10.09 28.51 18.12
N THR A 213 -10.26 27.80 17.01
CA THR A 213 -9.36 26.72 16.59
C THR A 213 -9.23 26.69 15.06
N PRO A 214 -8.05 26.39 14.50
CA PRO A 214 -7.92 26.18 13.06
C PRO A 214 -8.84 25.05 12.59
N VAL A 215 -9.60 25.31 11.53
CA VAL A 215 -10.47 24.29 10.92
C VAL A 215 -9.96 23.95 9.54
N ILE A 216 -9.66 22.67 9.32
CA ILE A 216 -9.34 22.13 7.99
C ILE A 216 -10.58 21.43 7.47
N PHE A 217 -11.21 22.02 6.45
CA PHE A 217 -12.37 21.48 5.77
C PHE A 217 -11.91 20.68 4.56
N ILE A 218 -11.94 19.36 4.68
CA ILE A 218 -11.52 18.41 3.65
C ILE A 218 -12.72 18.09 2.76
N ASP A 219 -12.74 18.66 1.57
CA ASP A 219 -13.87 18.61 0.64
C ASP A 219 -13.58 17.66 -0.54
N PHE A 220 -14.31 16.56 -0.59
CA PHE A 220 -14.19 15.53 -1.62
C PHE A 220 -15.29 15.59 -2.69
N GLU A 221 -16.36 16.34 -2.47
CA GLU A 221 -17.54 16.27 -3.34
C GLU A 221 -17.85 17.57 -4.08
N ASN A 222 -17.56 18.74 -3.50
CA ASN A 222 -18.13 19.97 -4.05
C ASN A 222 -17.26 20.56 -5.19
N PRO A 223 -17.88 20.95 -6.33
CA PRO A 223 -17.20 21.75 -7.33
C PRO A 223 -16.78 23.11 -6.74
N LEU A 224 -15.63 23.62 -7.17
CA LEU A 224 -15.06 24.88 -6.66
C LEU A 224 -16.04 26.05 -6.77
N ALA A 225 -16.79 26.15 -7.87
CA ALA A 225 -17.78 27.22 -8.07
C ALA A 225 -18.92 27.17 -7.04
N VAL A 226 -19.38 25.96 -6.69
CA VAL A 226 -20.42 25.76 -5.66
C VAL A 226 -19.87 26.13 -4.29
N LEU A 227 -18.65 25.68 -3.96
CA LEU A 227 -18.01 25.99 -2.70
C LEU A 227 -17.79 27.51 -2.54
N ASN A 228 -17.32 28.19 -3.59
CA ASN A 228 -17.13 29.63 -3.63
C ASN A 228 -18.45 30.38 -3.36
N SER A 229 -19.54 30.00 -4.05
CA SER A 229 -20.85 30.62 -3.80
C SER A 229 -21.31 30.46 -2.34
N ARG A 230 -21.10 29.28 -1.74
CA ARG A 230 -21.45 29.03 -0.33
C ARG A 230 -20.64 29.88 0.63
N THR A 231 -19.33 29.98 0.43
CA THR A 231 -18.47 30.79 1.30
C THR A 231 -18.82 32.27 1.18
N GLN A 232 -19.14 32.77 -0.02
CA GLN A 232 -19.63 34.14 -0.20
C GLN A 232 -20.95 34.42 0.53
N ILE A 233 -21.91 33.47 0.49
CA ILE A 233 -23.20 33.61 1.18
C ILE A 233 -23.02 33.57 2.70
N LEU A 234 -22.14 32.71 3.20
CA LEU A 234 -21.86 32.59 4.63
C LEU A 234 -21.01 33.76 5.14
N GLY A 235 -20.21 34.39 4.29
CA GLY A 235 -19.31 35.46 4.69
C GLY A 235 -18.05 34.93 5.35
N ASP A 236 -17.51 35.73 6.27
CA ASP A 236 -16.15 35.55 6.78
C ASP A 236 -15.94 34.26 7.60
N GLY A 237 -14.79 33.64 7.38
CA GLY A 237 -14.36 32.37 7.95
C GLY A 237 -12.86 32.38 8.18
N GLU A 238 -12.38 33.36 8.97
CA GLU A 238 -10.99 33.40 9.40
C GLU A 238 -10.60 32.06 10.02
N ASN A 239 -9.36 31.61 9.77
CA ASN A 239 -8.82 30.36 10.31
C ASN A 239 -9.55 29.09 9.85
N VAL A 240 -10.29 29.16 8.73
CA VAL A 240 -10.85 28.00 8.02
C VAL A 240 -10.09 27.79 6.71
N PHE A 241 -9.55 26.59 6.51
CA PHE A 241 -8.76 26.23 5.34
C PHE A 241 -9.42 25.07 4.59
N PHE A 242 -9.42 25.10 3.26
CA PHE A 242 -9.99 24.03 2.45
C PHE A 242 -8.90 23.13 1.86
N TRP A 243 -9.02 21.83 2.08
CA TRP A 243 -8.23 20.82 1.39
C TRP A 243 -9.13 20.01 0.46
N ARG A 244 -9.09 20.32 -0.84
CA ARG A 244 -10.03 19.76 -1.82
C ARG A 244 -9.44 18.53 -2.52
N ALA A 245 -10.29 17.56 -2.88
CA ALA A 245 -9.89 16.42 -3.72
C ALA A 245 -9.35 16.87 -5.09
N HIS A 246 -9.89 17.96 -5.63
CA HIS A 246 -9.46 18.59 -6.89
C HIS A 246 -8.74 19.92 -6.62
N ASN A 247 -7.65 19.85 -5.86
CA ASN A 247 -6.74 20.97 -5.64
C ASN A 247 -5.53 20.82 -6.57
N ASP A 248 -5.18 21.89 -7.29
CA ASP A 248 -4.11 21.89 -8.30
C ASP A 248 -2.70 21.77 -7.68
N ASN A 249 -2.53 22.20 -6.42
CA ASN A 249 -1.26 22.14 -5.71
C ASN A 249 -1.08 20.81 -4.96
N LEU A 250 -2.04 20.49 -4.09
CA LEU A 250 -2.01 19.28 -3.27
C LEU A 250 -3.42 18.76 -3.04
N LYS A 251 -3.73 17.61 -3.65
CA LYS A 251 -5.03 16.95 -3.53
C LYS A 251 -5.20 16.36 -2.13
N ALA A 252 -6.42 16.43 -1.61
CA ALA A 252 -6.77 15.76 -0.35
C ALA A 252 -6.64 14.24 -0.51
N PRO A 253 -5.79 13.57 0.29
CA PRO A 253 -5.61 12.13 0.18
C PRO A 253 -6.81 11.39 0.77
N LYS A 254 -7.25 10.31 0.15
CA LYS A 254 -8.30 9.48 0.75
C LYS A 254 -7.79 8.80 2.03
N LEU A 255 -8.68 8.57 2.97
CA LEU A 255 -8.41 7.90 4.23
C LEU A 255 -7.96 6.44 4.06
N ASP A 256 -8.10 5.81 2.89
CA ASP A 256 -7.57 4.46 2.59
C ASP A 256 -6.29 4.47 1.72
N SER A 257 -5.87 5.64 1.24
CA SER A 257 -4.65 5.81 0.44
C SER A 257 -3.37 5.70 1.28
N ASN A 258 -2.19 5.64 0.65
CA ASN A 258 -0.91 5.68 1.37
C ASN A 258 -0.57 7.11 1.83
N GLU A 259 -1.09 8.10 1.12
CA GLU A 259 -0.87 9.53 1.32
C GLU A 259 -1.64 10.08 2.53
N TRP A 260 -2.55 9.30 3.15
CA TRP A 260 -3.30 9.70 4.34
C TRP A 260 -2.38 10.15 5.51
N VAL A 261 -1.13 9.68 5.54
CA VAL A 261 -0.12 10.09 6.53
C VAL A 261 0.12 11.61 6.54
N GLN A 262 -0.22 12.31 5.47
CA GLN A 262 -0.15 13.77 5.39
C GLN A 262 -1.08 14.45 6.41
N TYR A 263 -2.21 13.83 6.80
CA TYR A 263 -3.09 14.36 7.85
C TYR A 263 -2.36 14.53 9.19
N LYS A 264 -1.36 13.69 9.49
CA LYS A 264 -0.56 13.77 10.72
C LYS A 264 0.40 14.97 10.76
N HIS A 265 0.59 15.64 9.62
CA HIS A 265 1.45 16.82 9.50
C HIS A 265 0.67 18.14 9.57
N LEU A 266 -0.66 18.08 9.66
CA LEU A 266 -1.49 19.25 9.88
C LEU A 266 -1.23 19.86 11.28
N PRO A 267 -1.50 21.16 11.48
CA PRO A 267 -1.27 21.80 12.78
C PRO A 267 -2.00 21.06 13.91
N LYS A 268 -1.26 20.73 14.97
CA LYS A 268 -1.80 19.98 16.11
C LYS A 268 -2.97 20.75 16.75
N GLY A 269 -4.05 20.04 17.07
CA GLY A 269 -5.27 20.62 17.64
C GLY A 269 -6.22 21.23 16.63
N SER A 270 -5.95 21.13 15.32
CA SER A 270 -6.90 21.55 14.28
C SER A 270 -8.15 20.68 14.28
N VAL A 271 -9.30 21.29 13.96
CA VAL A 271 -10.54 20.56 13.70
C VAL A 271 -10.54 20.06 12.26
N LEU A 272 -10.68 18.76 12.05
CA LEU A 272 -10.78 18.16 10.72
C LEU A 272 -12.25 17.89 10.39
N VAL A 273 -12.74 18.43 9.28
CA VAL A 273 -14.10 18.19 8.78
C VAL A 273 -14.02 17.47 7.44
N PHE A 274 -14.44 16.21 7.39
CA PHE A 274 -14.47 15.41 6.17
C PHE A 274 -15.85 15.48 5.50
N ASP A 275 -15.95 16.16 4.36
CA ASP A 275 -17.17 16.24 3.56
C ASP A 275 -16.97 15.55 2.19
N THR A 276 -17.41 14.30 1.99
CA THR A 276 -18.12 13.42 2.93
C THR A 276 -17.24 12.27 3.41
N LEU A 277 -17.65 11.60 4.50
CA LEU A 277 -17.03 10.33 4.92
C LEU A 277 -17.00 9.31 3.77
N ARG A 278 -18.07 9.21 2.97
CA ARG A 278 -18.14 8.29 1.84
C ARG A 278 -17.09 8.60 0.78
N ALA A 279 -16.99 9.85 0.34
CA ALA A 279 -16.07 10.24 -0.72
C ALA A 279 -14.60 10.27 -0.24
N SER A 280 -14.38 10.35 1.08
CA SER A 280 -13.04 10.32 1.67
C SER A 280 -12.34 8.96 1.59
N GLN A 281 -12.98 7.92 1.05
CA GLN A 281 -12.45 6.55 1.00
C GLN A 281 -12.92 5.81 -0.28
N SER A 282 -12.38 4.63 -0.59
CA SER A 282 -12.73 3.83 -1.80
C SER A 282 -13.25 2.41 -1.51
N LYS A 283 -13.34 2.06 -0.23
CA LYS A 283 -13.83 0.81 0.34
C LYS A 283 -15.36 0.72 0.41
N ASP A 284 -15.86 -0.48 0.70
CA ASP A 284 -17.29 -0.70 0.89
C ASP A 284 -17.74 -0.26 2.29
N GLU A 285 -18.56 0.78 2.34
CA GLU A 285 -19.13 1.32 3.58
C GLU A 285 -20.01 0.31 4.33
N ASN A 286 -20.57 -0.68 3.62
CA ASN A 286 -21.39 -1.73 4.23
C ASN A 286 -20.56 -2.90 4.77
N ALA A 287 -19.26 -2.97 4.45
CA ALA A 287 -18.36 -4.00 4.94
C ALA A 287 -17.68 -3.53 6.24
N SER A 288 -17.99 -4.21 7.35
CA SER A 288 -17.46 -3.88 8.67
C SER A 288 -15.93 -3.91 8.74
N ASN A 289 -15.30 -4.87 8.04
CA ASN A 289 -13.84 -4.98 7.96
C ASN A 289 -13.20 -3.75 7.29
N ASP A 290 -13.81 -3.25 6.22
CA ASP A 290 -13.32 -2.09 5.48
C ASP A 290 -13.46 -0.81 6.31
N MET A 291 -14.60 -0.61 6.96
CA MET A 291 -14.81 0.54 7.83
C MET A 291 -13.96 0.49 9.10
N SER A 292 -13.53 -0.69 9.55
CA SER A 292 -12.62 -0.81 10.70
C SER A 292 -11.27 -0.12 10.43
N LEU A 293 -10.75 -0.21 9.20
CA LEU A 293 -9.53 0.49 8.79
C LEU A 293 -9.72 2.01 8.83
N ILE A 294 -10.81 2.50 8.24
CA ILE A 294 -11.10 3.94 8.17
C ILE A 294 -11.28 4.52 9.57
N MET A 295 -12.04 3.83 10.44
CA MET A 295 -12.25 4.24 11.81
C MET A 295 -10.95 4.17 12.64
N GLY A 296 -10.09 3.20 12.40
CA GLY A 296 -8.75 3.14 13.00
C GLY A 296 -7.94 4.39 12.67
N ARG A 297 -7.88 4.78 11.40
CA ARG A 297 -7.16 5.99 10.95
C ARG A 297 -7.76 7.27 11.52
N LEU A 298 -9.10 7.39 11.57
CA LEU A 298 -9.74 8.55 12.22
C LEU A 298 -9.42 8.63 13.72
N LYS A 299 -9.35 7.48 14.43
CA LYS A 299 -8.94 7.44 15.84
C LYS A 299 -7.48 7.85 16.06
N GLU A 300 -6.60 7.60 15.10
CA GLU A 300 -5.21 8.07 15.14
C GLU A 300 -5.06 9.58 14.91
N LEU A 301 -6.04 10.21 14.26
CA LEU A 301 -6.06 11.67 14.03
C LEU A 301 -6.75 12.45 15.16
N ARG A 302 -7.36 11.72 16.11
CA ARG A 302 -8.06 12.28 17.26
C ARG A 302 -7.09 12.80 18.31
#